data_AF-A0A2H6ETB5-F1
#
_entry.id   AF-A0A2H6ETB5-F1
#
_cell.length_a   1.000
_cell.length_b   1.000
_cell.length_c   1.000
_cell.angle_alpha   90.00
_cell.angle_beta   90.00
_cell.angle_gamma   90.00
#
_symmetry.space_group_name_H-M   'P 1'
#
loop_
_entity.id
_entity.type
_entity.pdbx_description
1 polymer ?
#
loop_
_entity_poly.entity_id
_entity_poly.type
_entity_poly.pdbx_seq_one_letter_code
_entity_poly.pdbx_strand_id
1 'polypeptide(L)'
;MRLRIKILIGFLIIATVLLLAEIWLVYQMNGMEASVENLLESNYQSINATRNMLIALEREDQAVLMLSQGKWDGEKSELNTADALFRSGIKNVLKGHLSPAKKARIDSIRIHYAALKNLWEAPVTGIKKEKNLDWYLTEFKPAVTKVKTILYQLIGIGNQGMYRASLDLKDRVHRIVMPGLVAILAAIIYLFIFDFFIDHYVIHPIVKITKGVRDLLELNKPFEVEVESKDEVAELASQITTLSSKSIFGETQE
;
A
#
# COMPACT_ATOMS: atom_id res chain seq x y z
N MET A 1 -14.91 -42.04 -11.60
CA MET A 1 -13.68 -41.40 -11.08
C MET A 1 -13.35 -42.04 -9.76
N ARG A 2 -12.07 -42.36 -9.53
CA ARG A 2 -11.60 -42.91 -8.25
C ARG A 2 -11.88 -41.94 -7.09
N LEU A 3 -12.31 -42.46 -5.95
CA LEU A 3 -12.67 -41.73 -4.73
C LEU A 3 -11.54 -40.79 -4.30
N ARG A 4 -10.30 -41.30 -4.31
CA ARG A 4 -9.10 -40.51 -4.01
C ARG A 4 -8.97 -39.26 -4.86
N ILE A 5 -9.31 -39.34 -6.16
CA ILE A 5 -9.22 -38.20 -7.08
C ILE A 5 -10.34 -37.20 -6.78
N LYS A 6 -11.56 -37.65 -6.45
CA LYS A 6 -12.67 -36.76 -6.07
C LYS A 6 -12.31 -35.93 -4.84
N ILE A 7 -11.78 -36.58 -3.80
CA ILE A 7 -11.36 -35.92 -2.55
C ILE A 7 -10.22 -34.94 -2.83
N LEU A 8 -9.21 -35.35 -3.60
CA LEU A 8 -8.07 -34.51 -3.95
C LEU A 8 -8.50 -33.26 -4.73
N ILE A 9 -9.42 -33.39 -5.69
CA ILE A 9 -9.97 -32.25 -6.44
C ILE A 9 -10.66 -31.26 -5.50
N GLY A 10 -11.42 -31.73 -4.51
CA GLY A 10 -12.07 -30.86 -3.54
C GLY A 10 -11.08 -30.00 -2.75
N PHE A 11 -10.02 -30.61 -2.23
CA PHE A 11 -8.95 -29.88 -1.56
C PHE A 11 -8.16 -28.96 -2.50
N LEU A 12 -7.93 -29.39 -3.75
CA LEU A 12 -7.23 -28.59 -4.75
C LEU A 12 -7.98 -27.30 -5.08
N ILE A 13 -9.32 -27.34 -5.13
CA ILE A 13 -10.16 -26.16 -5.38
C ILE A 13 -9.92 -25.12 -4.28
N ILE A 14 -9.98 -25.53 -3.00
CA ILE A 14 -9.73 -24.61 -1.87
C ILE A 14 -8.32 -24.03 -1.96
N ALA A 15 -7.31 -24.88 -2.13
CA ALA A 15 -5.93 -24.45 -2.22
C ALA A 15 -5.73 -23.43 -3.35
N THR A 16 -6.35 -23.66 -4.50
CA THR A 16 -6.26 -22.75 -5.66
C THR A 16 -6.95 -21.42 -5.38
N VAL A 17 -8.15 -21.43 -4.79
CA VAL A 17 -8.88 -20.19 -4.45
C VAL A 17 -8.09 -19.35 -3.46
N LEU A 18 -7.52 -19.97 -2.42
CA LEU A 18 -6.69 -19.28 -1.43
C LEU A 18 -5.41 -18.71 -2.06
N LEU A 19 -4.71 -19.50 -2.89
CA LEU A 19 -3.52 -19.04 -3.60
C LEU A 19 -3.83 -17.84 -4.52
N LEU A 20 -4.93 -17.89 -5.26
CA LEU A 20 -5.33 -16.76 -6.11
C LEU A 20 -5.65 -15.51 -5.29
N ALA A 21 -6.28 -15.67 -4.12
CA ALA A 21 -6.55 -14.56 -3.20
C ALA A 21 -5.24 -13.94 -2.65
N GLU A 22 -4.27 -14.78 -2.28
CA GLU A 22 -2.94 -14.32 -1.82
C GLU A 22 -2.16 -13.61 -2.92
N ILE A 23 -2.09 -14.19 -4.13
CA ILE A 23 -1.42 -13.60 -5.28
C ILE A 23 -2.04 -12.23 -5.60
N TRP A 24 -3.37 -12.15 -5.59
CA TRP A 24 -4.10 -10.89 -5.80
C TRP A 24 -3.72 -9.83 -4.75
N LEU A 25 -3.68 -10.21 -3.47
CA LEU A 25 -3.31 -9.32 -2.38
C LEU A 25 -1.88 -8.76 -2.55
N VAL A 26 -0.91 -9.63 -2.84
CA VAL A 26 0.49 -9.25 -3.06
C VAL A 26 0.64 -8.31 -4.25
N TYR A 27 0.01 -8.63 -5.39
CA TYR A 27 0.07 -7.79 -6.58
C TYR A 27 -0.44 -6.37 -6.32
N GLN A 28 -1.56 -6.26 -5.62
CA GLN A 28 -2.18 -4.98 -5.34
C GLN A 28 -1.39 -4.15 -4.31
N MET A 29 -0.72 -4.81 -3.36
CA MET A 29 0.11 -4.16 -2.34
C MET A 29 1.39 -3.56 -2.94
N ASN A 30 2.09 -4.30 -3.82
CA ASN A 30 3.33 -3.84 -4.45
C ASN A 30 3.14 -2.55 -5.29
N GLY A 31 1.99 -2.41 -5.97
CA GLY A 31 1.70 -1.20 -6.73
C GLY A 31 1.40 0.04 -5.87
N MET A 32 0.93 -0.17 -4.64
CA MET A 32 0.61 0.91 -3.71
C MET A 32 1.87 1.46 -3.03
N GLU A 33 2.75 0.57 -2.58
CA GLU A 33 3.98 0.91 -1.84
C GLU A 33 4.88 1.86 -2.65
N ALA A 34 5.22 1.49 -3.88
CA ALA A 34 6.09 2.30 -4.73
C ALA A 34 5.49 3.69 -5.06
N SER A 35 4.18 3.79 -5.26
CA SER A 35 3.53 5.07 -5.59
C SER A 35 3.53 6.02 -4.39
N VAL A 36 3.22 5.50 -3.21
CA VAL A 36 3.12 6.31 -2.00
C VAL A 36 4.48 6.68 -1.45
N GLU A 37 5.43 5.75 -1.44
CA GLU A 37 6.81 6.01 -1.00
C GLU A 37 7.44 7.15 -1.84
N ASN A 38 7.36 7.06 -3.17
CA ASN A 38 7.87 8.10 -4.06
C ASN A 38 7.21 9.47 -3.80
N LEU A 39 5.91 9.49 -3.52
CA LEU A 39 5.18 10.73 -3.25
C LEU A 39 5.53 11.32 -1.87
N LEU A 40 5.68 10.48 -0.85
CA LEU A 40 6.10 10.88 0.50
C LEU A 40 7.54 11.38 0.49
N GLU A 41 8.45 10.63 -0.13
CA GLU A 41 9.87 11.01 -0.26
C GLU A 41 9.99 12.33 -1.02
N SER A 42 9.28 12.49 -2.14
CA SER A 42 9.32 13.71 -2.91
C SER A 42 8.82 14.93 -2.12
N ASN A 43 7.74 14.79 -1.35
CA ASN A 43 7.24 15.88 -0.50
C ASN A 43 8.19 16.16 0.66
N TYR A 44 8.76 15.13 1.28
CA TYR A 44 9.74 15.26 2.34
C TYR A 44 10.99 16.03 1.88
N GLN A 45 11.60 15.60 0.76
CA GLN A 45 12.76 16.28 0.16
C GLN A 45 12.43 17.73 -0.20
N SER A 46 11.22 17.98 -0.74
CA SER A 46 10.75 19.33 -1.07
C SER A 46 10.60 20.22 0.16
N ILE A 47 10.03 19.70 1.25
CA ILE A 47 9.88 20.43 2.52
C ILE A 47 11.26 20.76 3.08
N ASN A 48 12.17 19.79 3.10
CA ASN A 48 13.52 19.99 3.62
C ASN A 48 14.31 21.01 2.80
N ALA A 49 14.25 20.93 1.46
CA ALA A 49 14.84 21.93 0.59
C ALA A 49 14.24 23.33 0.81
N THR A 50 12.93 23.42 1.07
CA THR A 50 12.25 24.69 1.37
C THR A 50 12.64 25.26 2.73
N ARG A 51 12.87 24.42 3.75
CA ARG A 51 13.43 24.84 5.04
C ARG A 51 14.85 25.37 4.89
N ASN A 52 15.69 24.73 4.07
CA ASN A 52 17.03 25.23 3.79
C ASN A 52 17.00 26.59 3.07
N MET A 53 16.05 26.78 2.14
CA MET A 53 15.82 28.10 1.53
C MET A 53 15.39 29.15 2.56
N LEU A 54 14.58 28.76 3.55
CA LEU A 54 14.18 29.67 4.63
C LEU A 54 15.39 30.11 5.47
N ILE A 55 16.27 29.17 5.83
CA ILE A 55 17.51 29.47 6.57
C ILE A 55 18.44 30.36 5.74
N ALA A 56 18.59 30.08 4.44
CA ALA A 56 19.38 30.93 3.55
C ALA A 56 18.80 32.35 3.47
N LEU A 57 17.48 32.48 3.34
CA LEU A 57 16.80 33.78 3.34
C LEU A 57 16.98 34.54 4.66
N GLU A 58 16.97 33.85 5.81
CA GLU A 58 17.22 34.45 7.11
C GLU A 58 18.66 34.93 7.26
N ARG A 59 19.63 34.22 6.68
CA ARG A 59 21.03 34.65 6.59
C ARG A 59 21.20 35.88 5.71
N GLU A 60 20.52 35.93 4.56
CA GLU A 60 20.48 37.14 3.73
C GLU A 60 19.89 38.33 4.48
N ASP A 61 18.80 38.10 5.22
CA ASP A 61 18.14 39.14 6.01
C ASP A 61 19.06 39.72 7.10
N GLN A 62 19.76 38.85 7.82
CA GLN A 62 20.75 39.26 8.83
C GLN A 62 21.94 40.00 8.22
N ALA A 63 22.51 39.50 7.11
CA ALA A 63 23.65 40.13 6.46
C ALA A 63 23.29 41.51 5.90
N VAL A 64 22.12 41.68 5.27
CA VAL A 64 21.67 42.99 4.80
C VAL A 64 21.39 43.94 5.98
N LEU A 65 20.85 43.44 7.10
CA LEU A 65 20.70 44.25 8.32
C LEU A 65 22.06 44.76 8.83
N MET A 66 23.08 43.90 8.90
CA MET A 66 24.42 44.30 9.35
C MET A 66 25.05 45.34 8.40
N LEU A 67 24.92 45.15 7.10
CA LEU A 67 25.35 46.12 6.08
C LEU A 67 24.62 47.46 6.23
N SER A 68 23.32 47.45 6.54
CA SER A 68 22.56 48.68 6.80
C SER A 68 22.95 49.41 8.09
N GLN A 69 23.67 48.74 8.99
CA GLN A 69 24.25 49.30 10.20
C GLN A 69 25.72 49.73 10.02
N GLY A 70 26.26 49.64 8.80
CA GLY A 70 27.64 50.03 8.50
C GLY A 70 28.70 49.00 8.88
N LYS A 71 28.32 47.74 9.12
CA LYS A 71 29.25 46.61 9.35
C LYS A 71 29.45 45.85 8.04
N TRP A 72 30.67 45.90 7.49
CA TRP A 72 31.00 45.44 6.13
C TRP A 72 32.01 44.29 6.06
N ASP A 73 32.52 43.82 7.20
CA ASP A 73 33.53 42.77 7.29
C ASP A 73 32.96 41.36 7.09
N GLY A 74 32.88 40.93 5.82
CA GLY A 74 32.58 39.55 5.43
C GLY A 74 31.12 39.28 5.02
N GLU A 75 30.20 40.21 5.26
CA GLU A 75 28.76 40.06 5.00
C GLU A 75 28.44 39.91 3.49
N LYS A 76 29.26 40.51 2.61
CA LYS A 76 29.12 40.34 1.15
C LYS A 76 29.41 38.89 0.71
N SER A 77 30.35 38.22 1.37
CA SER A 77 30.64 36.80 1.10
C SER A 77 29.53 35.89 1.63
N GLU A 78 28.98 36.22 2.80
CA GLU A 78 27.85 35.49 3.39
C GLU A 78 26.59 35.62 2.51
N LEU A 79 26.31 36.81 1.95
CA LEU A 79 25.20 37.02 1.02
C LEU A 79 25.29 36.15 -0.23
N ASN A 80 26.47 36.09 -0.86
CA ASN A 80 26.67 35.26 -2.05
C ASN A 80 26.53 33.76 -1.72
N THR A 81 27.00 33.35 -0.54
CA THR A 81 26.86 31.96 -0.08
C THR A 81 25.40 31.61 0.17
N ALA A 82 24.65 32.51 0.82
CA ALA A 82 23.23 32.33 1.06
C ALA A 82 22.43 32.30 -0.26
N ASP A 83 22.74 33.15 -1.24
CA ASP A 83 22.09 33.11 -2.57
C ASP A 83 22.35 31.79 -3.30
N ALA A 84 23.60 31.31 -3.26
CA ALA A 84 23.95 30.02 -3.84
C ALA A 84 23.16 28.87 -3.20
N LEU A 85 23.01 28.88 -1.87
CA LEU A 85 22.21 27.90 -1.13
C LEU A 85 20.72 28.00 -1.47
N PHE A 86 20.17 29.20 -1.56
CA PHE A 86 18.77 29.43 -1.92
C PHE A 86 18.47 28.88 -3.32
N ARG A 87 19.32 29.21 -4.31
CA ARG A 87 19.20 28.70 -5.69
C ARG A 87 19.34 27.19 -5.77
N SER A 88 20.24 26.61 -4.97
CA SER A 88 20.38 25.14 -4.85
C SER A 88 19.09 24.52 -4.29
N GLY A 89 18.47 25.15 -3.30
CA GLY A 89 17.17 24.78 -2.77
C GLY A 89 16.08 24.70 -3.84
N ILE A 90 15.97 25.72 -4.71
CA ILE A 90 15.03 25.71 -5.84
C ILE A 90 15.29 24.51 -6.77
N LYS A 91 16.56 24.26 -7.13
CA LYS A 91 16.93 23.12 -7.98
C LYS A 91 16.54 21.79 -7.34
N ASN A 92 16.70 21.64 -6.03
CA ASN A 92 16.34 20.41 -5.32
C ASN A 92 14.83 20.20 -5.26
N VAL A 93 14.04 21.26 -5.04
CA VAL A 93 12.57 21.17 -5.10
C VAL A 93 12.08 20.72 -6.49
N LEU A 94 12.76 21.15 -7.57
CA LEU A 94 12.43 20.83 -8.95
C LEU A 94 12.72 19.38 -9.37
N LYS A 95 13.57 18.64 -8.64
CA LYS A 95 13.88 17.23 -8.93
C LYS A 95 12.73 16.28 -8.58
N GLY A 96 11.87 16.68 -7.66
CA GLY A 96 10.77 15.85 -7.18
C GLY A 96 9.50 15.95 -8.05
N HIS A 97 8.43 15.31 -7.58
CA HIS A 97 7.09 15.45 -8.13
C HIS A 97 6.62 16.91 -8.11
N LEU A 98 6.10 17.37 -9.26
CA LEU A 98 5.70 18.75 -9.50
C LEU A 98 4.20 18.83 -9.83
N SER A 99 3.38 18.99 -8.80
CA SER A 99 1.97 19.31 -8.97
C SER A 99 1.78 20.73 -9.52
N PRO A 100 0.67 21.04 -10.21
CA PRO A 100 0.39 22.39 -10.73
C PRO A 100 0.49 23.49 -9.66
N ALA A 101 -0.06 23.22 -8.46
CA ALA A 101 0.01 24.15 -7.33
C ALA A 101 1.47 24.38 -6.87
N LYS A 102 2.28 23.33 -6.83
CA LYS A 102 3.69 23.41 -6.45
C LYS A 102 4.51 24.21 -7.48
N LYS A 103 4.30 23.96 -8.78
CA LYS A 103 4.93 24.73 -9.87
C LYS A 103 4.64 26.22 -9.75
N ALA A 104 3.36 26.58 -9.61
CA ALA A 104 2.94 27.97 -9.47
C ALA A 104 3.61 28.68 -8.27
N ARG A 105 3.81 27.97 -7.15
CA ARG A 105 4.53 28.52 -5.98
C ARG A 105 6.03 28.64 -6.22
N ILE A 106 6.66 27.67 -6.86
CA ILE A 106 8.09 27.75 -7.22
C ILE A 106 8.35 28.93 -8.16
N ASP A 107 7.48 29.15 -9.15
CA ASP A 107 7.62 30.28 -10.07
C ASP A 107 7.45 31.62 -9.34
N SER A 108 6.49 31.71 -8.42
CA SER A 108 6.32 32.87 -7.54
C SER A 108 7.56 33.12 -6.66
N ILE A 109 8.16 32.07 -6.09
CA ILE A 109 9.42 32.16 -5.34
C ILE A 109 10.52 32.73 -6.23
N ARG A 110 10.71 32.20 -7.44
CA ARG A 110 11.74 32.67 -8.38
C ARG A 110 11.59 34.15 -8.71
N ILE A 111 10.36 34.60 -8.98
CA ILE A 111 10.07 36.01 -9.31
C ILE A 111 10.37 36.91 -8.12
N HIS A 112 9.80 36.61 -6.94
CA HIS A 112 9.97 37.46 -5.76
C HIS A 112 11.37 37.43 -5.20
N TYR A 113 12.06 36.30 -5.29
CA TYR A 113 13.46 36.19 -4.88
C TYR A 113 14.40 36.93 -5.83
N ALA A 114 14.17 36.89 -7.14
CA ALA A 114 14.94 37.71 -8.09
C ALA A 114 14.76 39.22 -7.83
N ALA A 115 13.54 39.65 -7.50
CA ALA A 115 13.28 41.02 -7.09
C ALA A 115 14.00 41.39 -5.78
N LEU A 116 13.97 40.50 -4.77
CA LEU A 116 14.73 40.67 -3.53
C LEU A 116 16.24 40.78 -3.79
N LYS A 117 16.78 39.93 -4.66
CA LYS A 117 18.19 39.96 -5.05
C LYS A 117 18.59 41.30 -5.65
N ASN A 118 17.79 41.83 -6.58
CA ASN A 118 18.06 43.14 -7.17
C ASN A 118 18.12 44.27 -6.13
N LEU A 119 17.34 44.18 -5.04
CA LEU A 119 17.34 45.18 -3.96
C LEU A 119 18.68 45.26 -3.21
N TRP A 120 19.35 44.13 -2.99
CA TRP A 120 20.63 44.06 -2.30
C TRP A 120 21.85 43.95 -3.24
N GLU A 121 21.66 43.61 -4.52
CA GLU A 121 22.74 43.56 -5.52
C GLU A 121 23.06 44.95 -6.10
N ALA A 122 22.06 45.80 -6.31
CA ALA A 122 22.22 47.20 -6.76
C ALA A 122 23.08 48.13 -5.85
N PRO A 123 23.09 48.00 -4.51
CA PRO A 123 23.83 48.90 -3.61
C PRO A 123 25.23 48.38 -3.23
N VAL A 124 25.57 47.14 -3.59
CA VAL A 124 26.80 46.46 -3.18
C VAL A 124 27.96 46.69 -4.18
N THR A 125 27.74 47.55 -5.20
CA THR A 125 28.71 47.86 -6.26
C THR A 125 29.00 49.35 -6.49
N GLY A 126 28.37 50.32 -5.83
CA GLY A 126 28.82 51.72 -5.95
C GLY A 126 27.91 52.83 -5.41
N ILE A 127 28.45 53.57 -4.44
CA ILE A 127 28.32 55.02 -4.16
C ILE A 127 26.91 55.65 -4.25
N LYS A 128 26.16 55.60 -3.14
CA LYS A 128 25.57 56.78 -2.47
C LYS A 128 24.90 56.35 -1.16
N LYS A 129 25.64 56.52 -0.06
CA LYS A 129 25.23 56.41 1.35
C LYS A 129 24.70 55.04 1.75
N GLU A 130 25.20 54.56 2.89
CA GLU A 130 24.66 53.43 3.63
C GLU A 130 23.14 53.40 3.50
N LYS A 131 22.62 52.32 2.92
CA LYS A 131 21.20 52.01 3.00
C LYS A 131 20.89 51.90 4.48
N ASN A 132 20.34 52.97 5.01
CA ASN A 132 20.05 53.15 6.42
C ASN A 132 19.02 52.11 6.88
N LEU A 133 18.83 52.06 8.19
CA LEU A 133 17.82 51.21 8.81
C LEU A 133 16.41 51.47 8.23
N ASP A 134 16.12 52.69 7.78
CA ASP A 134 14.84 53.06 7.18
C ASP A 134 14.57 52.32 5.86
N TRP A 135 15.53 52.27 4.94
CA TRP A 135 15.44 51.47 3.72
C TRP A 135 15.27 49.97 4.04
N TYR A 136 16.01 49.46 5.02
CA TYR A 136 15.90 48.06 5.43
C TYR A 136 14.48 47.74 5.90
N LEU A 137 13.90 48.59 6.75
CA LEU A 137 12.58 48.38 7.33
C LEU A 137 11.43 48.58 6.33
N THR A 138 11.57 49.53 5.40
CA THR A 138 10.48 49.94 4.49
C THR A 138 10.48 49.20 3.15
N GLU A 139 11.64 48.76 2.64
CA GLU A 139 11.74 48.11 1.33
C GLU A 139 12.19 46.65 1.44
N PHE A 140 13.31 46.41 2.12
CA PHE A 140 13.94 45.10 2.13
C PHE A 140 13.20 44.08 3.00
N LYS A 141 12.86 44.45 4.25
CA LYS A 141 12.17 43.58 5.21
C LYS A 141 10.79 43.12 4.71
N PRO A 142 9.97 43.98 4.07
CA PRO A 142 8.73 43.53 3.44
C PRO A 142 8.97 42.55 2.28
N ALA A 143 10.01 42.75 1.47
CA ALA A 143 10.34 41.83 0.38
C ALA A 143 10.78 40.45 0.92
N VAL A 144 11.61 40.40 1.96
CA VAL A 144 11.97 39.15 2.67
C VAL A 144 10.72 38.46 3.22
N THR A 145 9.83 39.21 3.88
CA THR A 145 8.59 38.68 4.46
C THR A 145 7.69 38.07 3.39
N LYS A 146 7.63 38.67 2.19
CA LYS A 146 6.89 38.14 1.06
C LYS A 146 7.45 36.80 0.59
N VAL A 147 8.78 36.70 0.39
CA VAL A 147 9.43 35.43 0.01
C VAL A 147 9.21 34.37 1.09
N LYS A 148 9.39 34.72 2.37
CA LYS A 148 9.15 33.84 3.52
C LYS A 148 7.73 33.28 3.54
N THR A 149 6.74 34.12 3.26
CA THR A 149 5.33 33.70 3.17
C THR A 149 5.11 32.67 2.07
N ILE A 150 5.69 32.88 0.88
CA ILE A 150 5.54 31.94 -0.25
C ILE A 150 6.26 30.61 0.05
N LEU A 151 7.42 30.64 0.71
CA LEU A 151 8.12 29.43 1.17
C LEU A 151 7.25 28.63 2.17
N TYR A 152 6.59 29.29 3.12
CA TYR A 152 5.66 28.61 4.03
C TYR A 152 4.46 28.00 3.30
N GLN A 153 3.92 28.69 2.30
CA GLN A 153 2.86 28.11 1.46
C GLN A 153 3.34 26.86 0.71
N LEU A 154 4.58 26.85 0.22
CA LEU A 154 5.18 25.68 -0.44
C LEU A 154 5.33 24.51 0.55
N ILE A 155 5.76 24.76 1.79
CA ILE A 155 5.77 23.75 2.86
C ILE A 155 4.34 23.25 3.13
N GLY A 156 3.35 24.15 3.17
CA GLY A 156 1.94 23.80 3.34
C GLY A 156 1.43 22.86 2.26
N ILE A 157 1.77 23.09 1.00
CA ILE A 157 1.43 22.19 -0.12
C ILE A 157 2.06 20.81 0.09
N GLY A 158 3.34 20.77 0.50
CA GLY A 158 4.03 19.50 0.80
C GLY A 158 3.37 18.72 1.94
N ASN A 159 3.07 19.39 3.05
CA ASN A 159 2.38 18.79 4.20
C ASN A 159 0.98 18.27 3.84
N GLN A 160 0.21 19.06 3.07
CA GLN A 160 -1.09 18.62 2.55
C GLN A 160 -0.95 17.41 1.62
N GLY A 161 0.10 17.38 0.79
CA GLY A 161 0.45 16.22 -0.03
C GLY A 161 0.69 14.96 0.80
N MET A 162 1.51 15.06 1.86
CA MET A 162 1.76 13.94 2.79
C MET A 162 0.50 13.50 3.52
N TYR A 163 -0.33 14.44 3.98
CA TYR A 163 -1.59 14.12 4.67
C TYR A 163 -2.57 13.40 3.75
N ARG A 164 -2.75 13.89 2.52
CA ARG A 164 -3.59 13.22 1.52
C ARG A 164 -3.07 11.84 1.15
N ALA A 165 -1.75 11.68 1.01
CA ALA A 165 -1.13 10.37 0.78
C ALA A 165 -1.46 9.40 1.92
N SER A 166 -1.44 9.86 3.17
CA SER A 166 -1.80 9.04 4.33
C SER A 166 -3.28 8.66 4.34
N LEU A 167 -4.19 9.54 3.91
CA LEU A 167 -5.61 9.22 3.78
C LEU A 167 -5.85 8.21 2.65
N ASP A 168 -5.23 8.44 1.49
CA ASP A 168 -5.29 7.53 0.35
C ASP A 168 -4.76 6.14 0.69
N LEU A 169 -3.68 6.04 1.48
CA LEU A 169 -3.16 4.78 2.00
C LEU A 169 -4.24 4.05 2.81
N LYS A 170 -4.87 4.74 3.76
CA LYS A 170 -5.90 4.16 4.61
C LYS A 170 -7.07 3.61 3.80
N ASP A 171 -7.56 4.37 2.84
CA ASP A 171 -8.69 3.97 1.99
C ASP A 171 -8.31 2.85 1.02
N ARG A 172 -7.10 2.87 0.45
CA ARG A 172 -6.62 1.81 -0.44
C ARG A 172 -6.42 0.50 0.31
N VAL A 173 -5.81 0.51 1.50
CA VAL A 173 -5.62 -0.70 2.32
C VAL A 173 -6.96 -1.41 2.54
N HIS A 174 -8.03 -0.68 2.84
CA HIS A 174 -9.35 -1.27 2.97
C HIS A 174 -9.81 -1.98 1.69
N ARG A 175 -9.68 -1.31 0.53
CA ARG A 175 -10.06 -1.90 -0.77
C ARG A 175 -9.18 -3.08 -1.20
N ILE A 176 -7.94 -3.14 -0.72
CA ILE A 176 -6.99 -4.23 -0.98
C ILE A 176 -7.37 -5.49 -0.19
N VAL A 177 -7.76 -5.32 1.08
CA VAL A 177 -8.01 -6.44 2.00
C VAL A 177 -9.40 -7.07 1.78
N MET A 178 -10.41 -6.30 1.39
CA MET A 178 -11.80 -6.80 1.29
C MET A 178 -11.99 -8.02 0.38
N PRO A 179 -11.42 -8.10 -0.84
CA PRO A 179 -11.54 -9.28 -1.68
C PRO A 179 -10.94 -10.54 -1.02
N GLY A 180 -9.83 -10.41 -0.29
CA GLY A 180 -9.20 -11.51 0.44
C GLY A 180 -10.10 -12.03 1.57
N LEU A 181 -10.73 -11.14 2.34
CA LEU A 181 -11.70 -11.53 3.37
C LEU A 181 -12.90 -12.28 2.79
N VAL A 182 -13.45 -11.81 1.67
CA VAL A 182 -14.55 -12.48 0.98
C VAL A 182 -14.12 -13.88 0.50
N ALA A 183 -12.90 -14.02 -0.03
CA ALA A 183 -12.37 -15.33 -0.45
C ALA A 183 -12.22 -16.30 0.73
N ILE A 184 -11.76 -15.83 1.90
CA ILE A 184 -11.66 -16.65 3.12
C ILE A 184 -13.05 -17.11 3.57
N LEU A 185 -14.04 -16.21 3.61
CA LEU A 185 -15.42 -16.56 3.96
C LEU A 185 -16.01 -17.58 2.98
N ALA A 186 -15.77 -17.40 1.68
CA ALA A 186 -16.20 -18.35 0.66
C ALA A 186 -15.53 -19.73 0.84
N ALA A 187 -14.24 -19.78 1.20
CA ALA A 187 -13.53 -21.02 1.49
C ALA A 187 -14.11 -21.74 2.72
N ILE A 188 -14.49 -21.00 3.76
CA ILE A 188 -15.15 -21.56 4.95
C ILE A 188 -16.51 -22.16 4.59
N ILE A 189 -17.34 -21.45 3.82
CA ILE A 189 -18.62 -21.98 3.36
C ILE A 189 -18.42 -23.22 2.49
N TYR A 190 -17.44 -23.19 1.60
CA TYR A 190 -17.09 -24.34 0.78
C TYR A 190 -16.66 -25.55 1.63
N LEU A 191 -15.91 -25.35 2.71
CA LEU A 191 -15.52 -26.43 3.63
C LEU A 191 -16.76 -27.12 4.23
N PHE A 192 -17.77 -26.38 4.67
CA PHE A 192 -19.02 -26.97 5.17
C PHE A 192 -19.76 -27.77 4.10
N ILE A 193 -19.83 -27.24 2.88
CA ILE A 193 -20.47 -27.94 1.76
C ILE A 193 -19.67 -29.21 1.43
N PHE A 194 -18.35 -29.11 1.34
CA PHE A 194 -17.48 -30.23 1.02
C PHE A 194 -17.55 -31.33 2.09
N ASP A 195 -17.56 -30.96 3.37
CA ASP A 195 -17.74 -31.88 4.49
C ASP A 195 -19.07 -32.63 4.38
N PHE A 196 -20.18 -31.93 4.09
CA PHE A 196 -21.48 -32.56 3.84
C PHE A 196 -21.42 -33.57 2.68
N PHE A 197 -20.75 -33.24 1.58
CA PHE A 197 -20.60 -34.17 0.45
C PHE A 197 -19.77 -35.40 0.81
N ILE A 198 -18.68 -35.24 1.56
CA ILE A 198 -17.87 -36.37 2.03
C ILE A 198 -18.68 -37.25 2.97
N ASP A 199 -19.40 -36.66 3.91
CA ASP A 199 -20.22 -37.38 4.85
C ASP A 199 -21.32 -38.18 4.13
N HIS A 200 -22.04 -37.55 3.21
CA HIS A 200 -23.16 -38.18 2.52
C HIS A 200 -22.74 -39.27 1.51
N TYR A 201 -21.69 -39.02 0.70
CA TYR A 201 -21.31 -39.94 -0.38
C TYR A 201 -20.23 -40.96 0.01
N VAL A 202 -19.54 -40.77 1.14
CA VAL A 202 -18.43 -41.63 1.56
C VAL A 202 -18.67 -42.20 2.94
N ILE A 203 -18.81 -41.36 3.97
CA ILE A 203 -18.85 -41.83 5.37
C ILE A 203 -20.14 -42.60 5.64
N HIS A 204 -21.31 -42.03 5.34
CA HIS A 204 -22.60 -42.67 5.58
C HIS A 204 -22.74 -44.03 4.87
N PRO A 205 -22.40 -44.19 3.58
CA PRO A 205 -22.41 -45.48 2.91
C PRO A 205 -21.45 -46.49 3.55
N ILE A 206 -20.24 -46.09 3.95
CA ILE A 206 -19.29 -46.98 4.65
C ILE A 206 -19.89 -47.46 5.99
N VAL A 207 -20.53 -46.57 6.74
CA VAL A 207 -21.21 -46.92 7.99
C VAL A 207 -22.38 -47.89 7.73
N LYS A 208 -23.19 -47.65 6.68
CA LYS A 208 -24.28 -48.57 6.27
C LYS A 208 -23.76 -49.94 5.88
N ILE A 209 -22.70 -50.01 5.08
CA ILE A 209 -22.05 -51.28 4.69
C ILE A 209 -21.56 -52.02 5.93
N THR A 210 -20.86 -51.32 6.83
CA THR A 210 -20.33 -51.91 8.08
C THR A 210 -21.46 -52.50 8.93
N LYS A 211 -22.57 -51.76 9.06
CA LYS A 211 -23.75 -52.23 9.79
C LYS A 211 -24.42 -53.42 9.08
N GLY A 212 -24.58 -53.38 7.77
CA GLY A 212 -25.16 -54.48 6.99
C GLY A 212 -24.35 -55.77 7.11
N VAL A 213 -23.01 -55.68 7.09
CA VAL A 213 -22.14 -56.85 7.31
C VAL A 213 -22.30 -57.39 8.73
N ARG A 214 -22.39 -56.51 9.73
CA ARG A 214 -22.61 -56.92 11.13
C ARG A 214 -23.96 -57.61 11.31
N ASP A 215 -25.03 -57.06 10.74
CA ASP A 215 -26.38 -57.63 10.79
C ASP A 215 -26.44 -58.99 10.07
N LEU A 216 -25.68 -59.18 8.99
CA LEU A 216 -25.53 -60.49 8.35
C LEU A 216 -24.85 -61.50 9.29
N LEU A 217 -23.75 -61.12 9.94
CA LEU A 217 -22.97 -62.02 10.79
C LEU A 217 -23.65 -62.35 12.13
N GLU A 218 -24.27 -61.36 12.78
CA GLU A 218 -24.86 -61.51 14.12
C GLU A 218 -26.33 -61.94 14.07
N LEU A 219 -27.07 -61.56 13.02
CA LEU A 219 -28.53 -61.71 12.96
C LEU A 219 -29.02 -62.51 11.75
N ASN A 220 -28.12 -63.03 10.90
CA ASN A 220 -28.44 -63.76 9.66
C ASN A 220 -29.39 -62.99 8.71
N LYS A 221 -29.34 -61.66 8.72
CA LYS A 221 -30.14 -60.82 7.83
C LYS A 221 -29.47 -60.70 6.45
N PRO A 222 -30.22 -60.75 5.34
CA PRO A 222 -29.65 -60.58 4.00
C PRO A 222 -29.03 -59.19 3.85
N PHE A 223 -27.84 -59.14 3.25
CA PHE A 223 -27.12 -57.90 2.98
C PHE A 223 -27.76 -57.16 1.79
N GLU A 224 -28.58 -56.16 2.10
CA GLU A 224 -29.27 -55.30 1.12
C GLU A 224 -28.91 -53.84 1.33
N VAL A 225 -27.63 -53.50 1.12
CA VAL A 225 -27.18 -52.11 1.21
C VAL A 225 -27.05 -51.52 -0.20
N GLU A 226 -27.93 -50.58 -0.52
CA GLU A 226 -27.85 -49.81 -1.76
C GLU A 226 -26.98 -48.57 -1.55
N VAL A 227 -26.02 -48.37 -2.47
CA VAL A 227 -25.08 -47.24 -2.45
C VAL A 227 -25.30 -46.41 -3.70
N GLU A 228 -25.58 -45.12 -3.52
CA GLU A 228 -25.86 -44.19 -4.63
C GLU A 228 -24.60 -43.75 -5.40
N SER A 229 -23.41 -43.95 -4.82
CA SER A 229 -22.14 -43.58 -5.45
C SER A 229 -21.81 -44.51 -6.64
N LYS A 230 -20.91 -44.05 -7.52
CA LYS A 230 -20.36 -44.83 -8.66
C LYS A 230 -18.85 -44.98 -8.55
N ASP A 231 -18.36 -45.04 -7.32
CA ASP A 231 -16.93 -45.14 -6.99
C ASP A 231 -16.64 -46.41 -6.20
N GLU A 232 -15.42 -46.51 -5.66
CA GLU A 232 -14.91 -47.68 -4.95
C GLU A 232 -15.80 -48.10 -3.77
N VAL A 233 -16.61 -47.19 -3.20
CA VAL A 233 -17.56 -47.53 -2.13
C VAL A 233 -18.72 -48.37 -2.66
N ALA A 234 -19.22 -48.07 -3.85
CA ALA A 234 -20.26 -48.87 -4.51
C ALA A 234 -19.70 -50.20 -5.03
N GLU A 235 -18.46 -50.20 -5.53
CA GLU A 235 -17.77 -51.43 -5.91
C GLU A 235 -17.62 -52.37 -4.70
N LEU A 236 -17.22 -51.85 -3.54
CA LEU A 236 -17.14 -52.61 -2.29
C LEU A 236 -18.49 -53.18 -1.87
N ALA A 237 -19.56 -52.37 -1.89
CA ALA A 237 -20.90 -52.84 -1.56
C ALA A 237 -21.34 -53.99 -2.49
N SER A 238 -21.14 -53.84 -3.79
CA SER A 238 -21.48 -54.86 -4.79
C SER A 238 -20.71 -56.17 -4.60
N GLN A 239 -19.41 -56.08 -4.28
CA GLN A 239 -18.59 -57.27 -3.98
C GLN A 239 -19.09 -57.99 -2.72
N ILE A 240 -19.47 -57.26 -1.67
CA ILE A 240 -20.04 -57.84 -0.44
C ILE A 240 -21.39 -58.51 -0.73
N THR A 241 -22.29 -57.90 -1.50
CA THR A 241 -23.56 -58.52 -1.91
C THR A 241 -23.34 -59.82 -2.70
N THR A 242 -22.32 -59.86 -3.54
CA THR A 242 -21.96 -61.07 -4.31
C THR A 242 -21.41 -62.17 -3.39
N LEU A 243 -20.64 -61.81 -2.36
CA LEU A 243 -20.13 -62.76 -1.37
C LEU A 243 -21.24 -63.30 -0.47
N SER A 244 -22.12 -62.44 0.04
CA SER A 244 -23.23 -62.85 0.92
C SER A 244 -24.19 -63.78 0.20
N SER A 245 -24.54 -63.48 -1.06
CA SER A 245 -25.39 -64.36 -1.86
C SER A 245 -24.76 -65.74 -2.08
N LYS A 246 -23.47 -65.82 -2.44
CA LYS A 246 -22.76 -67.10 -2.57
C LYS A 246 -22.66 -67.88 -1.27
N SER A 247 -22.41 -67.20 -0.14
CA SER A 247 -22.33 -67.82 1.18
C SER A 247 -23.66 -68.46 1.59
N ILE A 248 -24.78 -67.78 1.36
CA ILE A 248 -26.12 -68.28 1.67
C ILE A 248 -26.49 -69.50 0.80
N PHE A 249 -26.10 -69.51 -0.48
CA PHE A 249 -26.34 -70.65 -1.37
C PHE A 249 -25.42 -71.85 -1.10
N GLY A 250 -24.26 -71.65 -0.47
CA GLY A 250 -23.33 -72.72 -0.11
C GLY A 250 -23.83 -73.62 1.02
N GLU A 251 -24.61 -73.09 1.97
CA GLU A 251 -25.19 -73.88 3.09
C GLU A 251 -26.38 -74.76 2.67
N THR A 252 -26.97 -74.54 1.49
CA THR A 252 -28.12 -75.34 1.00
C THR A 252 -27.73 -76.60 0.21
N GLN A 253 -26.44 -76.92 0.07
CA GLN A 253 -25.96 -78.10 -0.67
C GLN A 253 -25.25 -79.17 0.18
N GLU A 254 -25.26 -79.07 1.51
CA GLU A 254 -25.00 -80.20 2.43
C GLU A 254 -26.32 -80.75 2.98
#